data_AF-A0A964KIR7-F1
#
_entry.id   AF-A0A964KIR7-F1
#
_cell.length_a   1.000
_cell.length_b   1.000
_cell.length_c   1.000
_cell.angle_alpha   90.00
_cell.angle_beta   90.00
_cell.angle_gamma   90.00
#
_symmetry.space_group_name_H-M   'P 1'
#
loop_
_entity.id
_entity.type
_entity.pdbx_description
1 polymer ?
#
loop_
_entity_poly.entity_id
_entity_poly.type
_entity_poly.pdbx_seq_one_letter_code
_entity_poly.pdbx_strand_id
1 'polypeptide(L)'
;MTIAEKEQAFRKRKIEEQEKADKQAKADELSKQKKEARTDAQRRLSAIDSGMRMTRYGDNGERVVLNDAKVAADKERTMKAAANACN
;
A
#
# COMPACT_ATOMS: atom_id res chain seq x y z
N MET A 1 -27.11 -35.43 19.70
CA MET A 1 -26.18 -34.32 19.99
C MET A 1 -26.09 -34.09 21.48
N THR A 2 -24.98 -34.53 22.05
CA THR A 2 -24.55 -34.29 23.43
C THR A 2 -24.14 -32.82 23.62
N ILE A 3 -24.06 -32.36 24.87
CA ILE A 3 -23.64 -31.00 25.22
C ILE A 3 -22.21 -30.73 24.72
N ALA A 4 -21.34 -31.74 24.79
CA ALA A 4 -19.96 -31.67 24.29
C ALA A 4 -19.87 -31.41 22.77
N GLU A 5 -20.74 -32.04 21.97
CA GLU A 5 -20.81 -31.81 20.52
C GLU A 5 -21.29 -30.39 20.19
N LYS A 6 -22.21 -29.83 20.98
CA LYS A 6 -22.70 -28.45 20.80
C LYS A 6 -21.63 -27.41 21.16
N GLU A 7 -20.86 -27.64 22.22
CA GLU A 7 -19.75 -26.76 22.59
C GLU A 7 -18.63 -26.76 21.55
N GLN A 8 -18.24 -27.93 21.03
CA GLN A 8 -17.24 -28.02 19.97
C GLN A 8 -17.70 -27.30 18.69
N ALA A 9 -18.98 -27.46 18.31
CA ALA A 9 -19.56 -26.77 17.17
C ALA A 9 -19.57 -25.23 17.37
N PHE A 10 -19.88 -24.76 18.58
CA PHE A 10 -19.85 -23.33 18.89
C PHE A 10 -18.44 -22.74 18.83
N ARG A 11 -17.44 -23.44 19.40
CA ARG A 11 -16.04 -23.01 19.33
C ARG A 11 -15.52 -22.97 17.88
N LYS A 12 -15.86 -23.97 17.07
CA LYS A 12 -15.52 -23.98 15.63
C LYS A 12 -16.12 -22.77 14.89
N ARG A 13 -17.40 -22.46 15.13
CA ARG A 13 -18.07 -21.28 14.53
C ARG A 13 -17.39 -19.97 14.91
N LYS A 14 -17.04 -19.79 16.18
CA LYS A 14 -16.31 -18.61 16.67
C LYS A 14 -14.95 -18.43 15.99
N ILE A 15 -14.20 -19.51 15.83
CA ILE A 15 -12.89 -19.48 15.16
C ILE A 15 -13.07 -19.13 13.68
N GLU A 16 -14.03 -19.75 12.98
CA GLU A 16 -14.32 -19.43 11.58
C GLU A 16 -14.79 -17.97 11.38
N GLU A 17 -15.60 -17.43 12.30
CA GLU A 17 -16.01 -16.03 12.26
C GLU A 17 -14.82 -15.08 12.50
N GLN A 18 -13.93 -15.38 13.46
CA GLN A 18 -12.72 -14.60 13.68
C GLN A 18 -11.79 -14.64 12.48
N GLU A 19 -11.53 -15.82 11.89
CA GLU A 19 -10.68 -15.92 10.71
C GLU A 19 -11.27 -15.16 9.50
N LYS A 20 -12.60 -15.18 9.34
CA LYS A 20 -13.27 -14.37 8.31
C LYS A 20 -13.11 -12.89 8.59
N ALA A 21 -13.37 -12.43 9.81
CA ALA A 21 -13.22 -11.03 10.20
C ALA A 21 -11.77 -10.54 10.00
N ASP A 22 -10.77 -11.34 10.39
CA ASP A 22 -9.35 -11.01 10.23
C ASP A 22 -8.94 -10.94 8.76
N LYS A 23 -9.41 -11.88 7.94
CA LYS A 23 -9.18 -11.84 6.48
C LYS A 23 -9.80 -10.60 5.84
N GLN A 24 -11.01 -10.23 6.28
CA GLN A 24 -11.73 -9.08 5.75
C GLN A 24 -11.07 -7.77 6.18
N ALA A 25 -10.68 -7.64 7.44
CA ALA A 25 -9.93 -6.50 7.94
C ALA A 25 -8.58 -6.34 7.22
N LYS A 26 -7.85 -7.43 6.98
CA LYS A 26 -6.61 -7.40 6.19
C LYS A 26 -6.85 -6.99 4.74
N ALA A 27 -7.93 -7.46 4.11
CA ALA A 27 -8.27 -7.08 2.74
C ALA A 27 -8.65 -5.60 2.63
N ASP A 28 -9.41 -5.09 3.60
CA ASP A 28 -9.80 -3.68 3.67
C ASP A 28 -8.59 -2.78 3.90
N GLU A 29 -7.69 -3.17 4.80
CA GLU A 29 -6.44 -2.46 5.07
C GLU A 29 -5.54 -2.43 3.84
N LEU A 30 -5.37 -3.56 3.15
CA LEU A 30 -4.59 -3.63 1.91
C LEU A 30 -5.21 -2.76 0.80
N SER A 31 -6.55 -2.71 0.73
CA SER A 31 -7.27 -1.84 -0.20
C SER A 31 -7.05 -0.35 0.11
N LYS A 32 -7.07 0.04 1.38
CA LYS A 32 -6.76 1.42 1.81
C LYS A 32 -5.33 1.80 1.46
N GLN A 33 -4.37 0.95 1.80
CA GLN A 33 -2.95 1.17 1.49
C GLN A 33 -2.72 1.32 -0.02
N LYS A 34 -3.37 0.49 -0.85
CA LYS A 34 -3.31 0.64 -2.31
C LYS A 34 -3.86 1.98 -2.80
N LYS A 35 -5.00 2.42 -2.25
CA LYS A 35 -5.62 3.72 -2.62
C LYS A 35 -4.73 4.91 -2.23
N GLU A 36 -4.14 4.87 -1.05
CA GLU A 36 -3.21 5.90 -0.57
C GLU A 36 -1.95 5.93 -1.43
N ALA A 37 -1.32 4.76 -1.66
CA ALA A 37 -0.15 4.65 -2.53
C ALA A 37 -0.41 5.17 -3.95
N ARG A 38 -1.60 4.89 -4.51
CA ARG A 38 -2.00 5.44 -5.82
C ARG A 38 -2.10 6.96 -5.79
N THR A 39 -2.75 7.50 -4.78
CA THR A 39 -2.96 8.95 -4.64
C THR A 39 -1.62 9.67 -4.49
N ASP A 40 -0.71 9.14 -3.68
CA ASP A 40 0.62 9.72 -3.49
C ASP A 40 1.49 9.60 -4.74
N ALA A 41 1.44 8.48 -5.46
CA ALA A 41 2.15 8.33 -6.72
C ALA A 41 1.64 9.33 -7.78
N GLN A 42 0.33 9.56 -7.87
CA GLN A 42 -0.25 10.57 -8.76
C GLN A 42 0.16 12.00 -8.38
N ARG A 43 0.15 12.34 -7.10
CA ARG A 43 0.63 13.64 -6.61
C ARG A 43 2.10 13.85 -6.94
N ARG A 44 2.94 12.83 -6.75
CA ARG A 44 4.36 12.88 -7.07
C ARG A 44 4.60 13.05 -8.57
N LEU A 45 3.85 12.36 -9.42
CA LEU A 45 3.91 12.55 -10.88
C LEU A 45 3.53 13.98 -11.28
N SER A 46 2.45 14.53 -10.72
CA SER A 46 2.04 15.92 -10.97
C SER A 46 3.10 16.94 -10.49
N ALA A 47 3.75 16.68 -9.36
CA ALA A 47 4.86 17.51 -8.89
C ALA A 47 6.07 17.47 -9.85
N ILE A 48 6.39 16.30 -10.39
CA ILE A 48 7.42 16.15 -11.42
C ILE A 48 7.06 16.94 -12.68
N ASP A 49 5.84 16.79 -13.18
CA ASP A 49 5.39 17.43 -14.42
C ASP A 49 5.25 18.94 -14.31
N SER A 50 4.98 19.46 -13.10
CA SER A 50 4.94 20.91 -12.84
C SER A 50 6.33 21.57 -12.71
N GLY A 51 7.41 20.80 -12.85
CA GLY A 51 8.78 21.32 -12.77
C GLY A 51 9.24 21.64 -11.34
N MET A 52 8.58 21.05 -10.33
CA MET A 52 8.96 21.25 -8.94
C MET A 52 10.33 20.61 -8.67
N ARG A 53 11.24 21.34 -8.00
CA ARG A 53 12.53 20.78 -7.58
C ARG A 53 12.30 19.64 -6.60
N MET A 54 12.66 18.44 -7.01
CA MET A 54 12.58 17.28 -6.15
C MET A 54 13.89 17.05 -5.41
N THR A 55 13.79 16.77 -4.11
CA THR A 55 14.93 16.37 -3.29
C THR A 55 14.72 14.97 -2.77
N ARG A 56 15.77 14.14 -2.77
CA ARG A 56 15.76 12.81 -2.17
C ARG A 56 16.90 12.67 -1.18
N TYR A 57 16.70 11.89 -0.13
CA TYR A 57 17.81 11.47 0.73
C TYR A 57 18.66 10.43 -0.04
N GLY A 58 19.95 10.73 -0.21
CA GLY A 58 20.94 9.80 -0.73
C GLY A 58 21.31 8.75 0.32
N ASP A 59 22.19 7.82 -0.04
CA ASP A 59 22.55 6.67 0.80
C ASP A 59 23.22 7.08 2.12
N ASN A 60 23.86 8.26 2.15
CA ASN A 60 24.47 8.83 3.36
C ASN A 60 23.51 9.72 4.17
N GLY A 61 22.22 9.76 3.82
CA GLY A 61 21.23 10.62 4.47
C GLY A 61 21.28 12.09 4.04
N GLU A 62 22.04 12.43 3.00
CA GLU A 62 22.12 13.79 2.46
C GLU A 62 20.95 14.13 1.53
N ARG A 63 20.44 15.36 1.58
CA ARG A 63 19.40 15.80 0.63
C ARG A 63 20.03 16.12 -0.71
N VAL A 64 19.81 15.25 -1.70
CA VAL A 64 20.24 15.41 -3.08
C VAL A 64 19.13 16.05 -3.89
N VAL A 65 19.40 17.18 -4.53
CA VAL A 65 18.52 17.75 -5.55
C VAL A 65 18.59 16.87 -6.80
N LEU A 66 17.43 16.44 -7.28
CA LEU A 66 17.31 15.62 -8.48
C LEU A 66 17.52 16.54 -9.70
N ASN A 67 18.52 16.23 -10.52
CA ASN A 67 18.69 16.83 -11.85
C ASN A 67 17.73 16.17 -12.85
N ASP A 68 17.60 16.73 -14.05
CA ASP A 68 16.62 16.28 -15.06
C ASP A 68 16.70 14.77 -15.36
N ALA A 69 17.92 14.21 -15.43
CA ALA A 69 18.12 12.77 -15.62
C ALA A 69 17.58 11.94 -14.44
N LYS A 70 17.83 12.38 -13.21
CA LYS A 70 17.31 11.71 -12.01
C LYS A 70 15.81 11.93 -11.82
N VAL A 71 15.27 13.07 -12.27
CA VAL A 71 13.83 13.33 -12.30
C VAL A 71 13.14 12.40 -13.29
N ALA A 72 13.70 12.18 -14.48
CA ALA A 72 13.17 11.23 -15.46
C ALA A 72 13.16 9.79 -14.90
N ALA A 73 14.25 9.36 -14.25
CA ALA A 73 14.31 8.05 -13.60
C ALA A 73 13.30 7.91 -12.45
N ASP A 74 13.10 8.97 -11.64
CA ASP A 74 12.10 8.96 -10.56
C ASP A 74 10.67 8.97 -11.13
N LYS A 75 10.43 9.63 -12.27
CA LYS A 75 9.16 9.62 -12.98
C LYS A 75 8.82 8.20 -13.45
N GLU A 76 9.75 7.52 -14.10
CA GLU A 76 9.55 6.14 -14.55
C GLU A 76 9.28 5.19 -13.37
N ARG A 77 10.06 5.32 -12.29
CA ARG A 77 9.84 4.54 -11.06
C ARG A 77 8.47 4.81 -10.43
N THR A 78 8.06 6.07 -10.40
CA THR A 78 6.75 6.47 -9.85
C THR A 78 5.60 5.99 -10.73
N MET A 79 5.74 6.01 -12.06
CA MET A 79 4.76 5.42 -12.97
C MET A 79 4.61 3.91 -12.75
N LYS A 80 5.71 3.17 -12.60
CA LYS A 80 5.67 1.73 -12.29
C LYS A 80 4.99 1.47 -10.94
N ALA A 81 5.30 2.26 -9.92
CA ALA A 81 4.65 2.16 -8.61
C ALA A 81 3.15 2.46 -8.68
N ALA A 82 2.75 3.49 -9.44
CA ALA A 82 1.34 3.83 -9.66
C ALA A 82 0.60 2.70 -10.40
N ALA A 83 1.21 2.13 -11.44
CA ALA A 83 0.63 1.02 -12.19
C ALA A 83 0.42 -0.22 -11.31
N ASN A 84 1.41 -0.57 -10.48
CA ASN A 84 1.30 -1.69 -9.53
C ASN A 84 0.27 -1.44 -8.42
N ALA A 85 0.04 -0.20 -8.03
CA ALA A 85 -0.99 0.17 -7.04
C ALA A 85 -2.40 0.22 -7.65
N CYS A 86 -2.53 0.38 -8.96
CA CYS A 86 -3.81 0.42 -9.68
C CYS A 86 -4.33 -0.97 -10.08
N ASN A 87 -3.46 -1.98 -10.12
CA ASN A 87 -3.82 -3.39 -10.31
C ASN A 87 -4.21 -4.05 -8.98
#